data_AF-A0A920K5D7-F1
#
_entry.id   AF-A0A920K5D7-F1
#
_cell.length_a   1.000
_cell.length_b   1.000
_cell.length_c   1.000
_cell.angle_alpha   90.00
_cell.angle_beta   90.00
_cell.angle_gamma   90.00
#
_symmetry.space_group_name_H-M   'P 1'
#
loop_
_entity.id
_entity.type
_entity.pdbx_description
1 polymer ?
#
loop_
_entity_poly.entity_id
_entity_poly.type
_entity_poly.pdbx_seq_one_letter_code
_entity_poly.pdbx_strand_id
1 'polypeptide(L)'
;MQVLLHDGMQTMLNWIENKIIKYKDWAKEEPRYVGVPRMNSINKYLARNLKIKVNTKIKKLEKGASWSLLDDEGNKYSEFDWVITASSSSSC
;
A
#
# COMPACT_ATOMS: atom_id res chain seq x y z
N MET A 1 3.58 -40.19 -21.01
CA MET A 1 4.86 -40.71 -20.51
C MET A 1 5.45 -39.64 -19.60
N GLN A 2 5.83 -40.05 -18.39
CA GLN A 2 6.00 -39.23 -17.19
C GLN A 2 7.20 -38.29 -17.27
N VAL A 3 7.03 -37.02 -16.90
CA VAL A 3 8.15 -36.14 -16.53
C VAL A 3 7.93 -35.73 -15.07
N LEU A 4 8.89 -36.14 -14.25
CA LEU A 4 8.90 -36.03 -12.81
C LEU A 4 8.92 -34.57 -12.36
N LEU A 5 8.03 -34.25 -11.43
CA LEU A 5 8.02 -33.02 -10.65
C LEU A 5 9.16 -33.11 -9.62
N HIS A 6 10.18 -32.26 -9.76
CA HIS A 6 11.08 -31.91 -8.65
C HIS A 6 11.23 -30.39 -8.61
N ASP A 7 10.99 -29.83 -7.43
CA ASP A 7 11.19 -28.44 -7.01
C ASP A 7 10.50 -27.30 -7.78
N GLY A 8 9.42 -26.80 -7.19
CA GLY A 8 9.56 -25.54 -6.47
C GLY A 8 9.72 -24.23 -7.22
N MET A 9 9.53 -24.12 -8.54
CA MET A 9 9.31 -22.81 -9.21
C MET A 9 8.40 -22.91 -10.44
N GLN A 10 7.16 -22.41 -10.32
CA GLN A 10 6.20 -22.28 -11.42
C GLN A 10 6.72 -21.25 -12.44
N THR A 11 7.24 -21.74 -13.57
CA THR A 11 7.69 -20.91 -14.69
C THR A 11 6.52 -20.69 -15.65
N MET A 12 6.06 -19.45 -15.82
CA MET A 12 5.07 -19.08 -16.83
C MET A 12 5.77 -18.78 -18.16
N LEU A 13 5.65 -19.68 -19.13
CA LEU A 13 6.10 -19.48 -20.50
C LEU A 13 4.93 -18.96 -21.36
N ASN A 14 4.95 -17.68 -21.73
CA ASN A 14 4.05 -17.16 -22.76
C ASN A 14 4.67 -17.36 -24.15
N TRP A 15 4.06 -18.22 -24.95
CA TRP A 15 4.43 -18.47 -26.34
C TRP A 15 3.68 -17.49 -27.26
N ILE A 16 4.38 -16.50 -27.81
CA ILE A 16 3.93 -15.75 -29.00
C ILE A 16 5.04 -15.87 -30.04
N GLU A 17 4.75 -16.61 -31.10
CA GLU A 17 5.47 -16.67 -32.38
C GLU A 17 7.02 -16.61 -32.32
N ASN A 18 7.63 -17.67 -31.78
CA ASN A 18 9.00 -18.08 -32.08
C ASN A 18 10.12 -17.04 -31.85
N LYS A 19 9.92 -16.10 -30.91
CA LYS A 19 11.00 -15.28 -30.33
C LYS A 19 10.89 -15.28 -28.81
N ILE A 20 11.96 -15.68 -28.13
CA ILE A 20 12.06 -15.55 -26.67
C ILE A 20 12.09 -14.05 -26.34
N ILE A 21 10.94 -13.51 -25.95
CA ILE A 21 10.79 -12.17 -25.40
C ILE A 21 11.21 -12.21 -23.92
N LYS A 22 12.52 -12.03 -23.70
CA LYS A 22 13.19 -11.87 -22.39
C LYS A 22 12.92 -12.96 -21.34
N TYR A 23 13.90 -13.85 -21.17
CA TYR A 23 14.04 -14.71 -20.00
C TYR A 23 14.49 -13.86 -18.79
N LYS A 24 13.74 -13.90 -17.68
CA LYS A 24 14.11 -13.25 -16.42
C LYS A 24 14.17 -14.29 -15.30
N ASP A 25 15.37 -14.54 -14.79
CA ASP A 25 15.64 -15.46 -13.68
C ASP A 25 15.43 -14.73 -12.34
N TRP A 26 14.28 -14.98 -11.71
CA TRP A 26 13.91 -14.34 -10.45
C TRP A 26 14.75 -14.82 -9.25
N ALA A 27 15.48 -15.92 -9.37
CA ALA A 27 16.33 -16.44 -8.28
C ALA A 27 17.60 -15.59 -8.05
N LYS A 28 17.93 -14.69 -8.98
CA LYS A 28 19.09 -13.78 -8.89
C LYS A 28 18.75 -12.38 -8.39
N GLU A 29 17.48 -12.10 -8.06
CA GLU A 29 17.06 -10.81 -7.48
C GLU A 29 16.97 -10.86 -5.96
N GLU A 30 17.10 -9.69 -5.31
CA GLU A 30 16.90 -9.53 -3.87
C GLU A 30 15.52 -10.03 -3.42
N PRO A 31 15.39 -10.55 -2.17
CA PRO A 31 14.12 -11.11 -1.68
C PRO A 31 13.02 -10.05 -1.68
N ARG A 32 11.85 -10.41 -2.21
CA ARG A 32 10.67 -9.55 -2.27
C ARG A 32 9.67 -9.97 -1.20
N TYR A 33 9.20 -9.00 -0.40
CA TYR A 33 8.26 -9.24 0.70
C TYR A 33 6.85 -8.78 0.36
N VAL A 34 5.85 -9.56 0.79
CA VAL A 34 4.43 -9.25 0.63
C VAL A 34 3.68 -9.60 1.90
N GLY A 35 2.73 -8.75 2.30
CA GLY A 35 1.84 -9.05 3.42
C GLY A 35 0.93 -10.24 3.12
N VAL A 36 0.81 -11.18 4.06
CA VAL A 36 -0.07 -12.35 3.99
C VAL A 36 -1.18 -12.20 5.06
N PRO A 37 -2.47 -12.46 4.77
CA PRO A 37 -3.03 -13.06 3.55
C PRO A 37 -3.18 -12.11 2.36
N ARG A 38 -3.06 -10.79 2.58
CA ARG A 38 -3.16 -9.74 1.55
C ARG A 38 -2.18 -8.62 1.88
N MET A 39 -1.78 -7.83 0.89
CA MET A 39 -0.82 -6.73 1.06
C MET A 39 -1.19 -5.73 2.18
N ASN A 40 -2.49 -5.48 2.39
CA ASN A 40 -2.97 -4.57 3.44
C ASN A 40 -2.91 -5.11 4.88
N SER A 41 -2.51 -6.37 5.06
CA SER A 41 -2.38 -7.01 6.38
C SER A 41 -1.42 -6.25 7.30
N ILE A 42 -0.30 -5.78 6.73
CA ILE A 42 0.73 -5.03 7.45
C ILE A 42 0.14 -3.73 8.01
N ASN A 43 -0.51 -2.93 7.16
CA ASN A 43 -1.12 -1.66 7.58
C ASN A 43 -2.23 -1.88 8.62
N LYS A 44 -3.05 -2.91 8.43
CA LYS A 44 -4.10 -3.28 9.39
C LYS A 44 -3.52 -3.69 10.74
N TYR A 45 -2.37 -4.36 10.76
CA TYR A 45 -1.68 -4.73 12.00
C TYR A 45 -1.19 -3.49 12.76
N LEU A 46 -0.53 -2.57 12.06
CA LEU A 46 -0.06 -1.29 12.64
C LEU A 46 -1.20 -0.42 13.17
N ALA A 47 -2.37 -0.50 12.52
CA ALA A 47 -3.56 0.30 12.86
C ALA A 47 -4.32 -0.14 14.12
N ARG A 48 -4.07 -1.35 14.66
CA ARG A 48 -4.97 -2.00 15.64
C ARG A 48 -5.28 -1.20 16.90
N ASN A 49 -4.32 -0.41 17.37
CA ASN A 49 -4.42 0.36 18.61
C ASN A 49 -4.47 1.87 18.37
N LEU A 50 -4.78 2.29 17.13
CA LEU A 50 -4.88 3.71 16.77
C LEU A 50 -6.34 4.13 16.66
N LYS A 51 -6.64 5.35 17.11
CA LYS A 51 -7.95 5.97 16.91
C LYS A 51 -8.05 6.47 15.47
N ILE A 52 -8.67 5.67 14.62
CA ILE A 52 -8.81 5.97 13.18
C ILE A 52 -10.25 6.34 12.87
N LYS A 53 -10.44 7.48 12.19
CA LYS A 53 -11.71 7.86 11.57
C LYS A 53 -11.60 7.63 10.06
N VAL A 54 -12.40 6.70 9.54
CA VAL A 54 -12.54 6.44 8.10
C VAL A 54 -13.71 7.24 7.54
N ASN A 55 -13.79 7.36 6.21
CA ASN A 55 -14.82 8.15 5.53
C ASN A 55 -14.81 9.63 5.97
N THR A 56 -13.64 10.18 6.26
CA THR A 56 -13.47 11.58 6.66
C THR A 56 -12.46 12.22 5.73
N LYS A 57 -12.91 13.04 4.77
CA LYS A 57 -12.02 13.72 3.83
C LYS A 57 -11.71 15.12 4.35
N ILE A 58 -10.50 15.30 4.86
CA ILE A 58 -10.04 16.62 5.30
C ILE A 58 -9.86 17.53 4.07
N LYS A 59 -10.52 18.69 4.09
CA LYS A 59 -10.48 19.69 3.02
C LYS A 59 -9.57 20.87 3.35
N LYS A 60 -9.42 21.20 4.63
CA LYS A 60 -8.65 22.37 5.08
C LYS A 60 -7.94 22.10 6.39
N LEU A 61 -6.72 22.63 6.50
CA LEU A 61 -5.98 22.75 7.75
C LEU A 61 -5.97 24.22 8.17
N GLU A 62 -6.25 24.48 9.45
CA GLU A 62 -6.25 25.83 10.03
C GLU A 62 -5.28 25.85 11.20
N LYS A 63 -4.38 26.85 11.21
CA LYS A 63 -3.43 27.06 12.31
C LYS A 63 -3.90 28.21 13.19
N GLY A 64 -4.26 27.91 14.44
CA GLY A 64 -4.49 28.88 15.50
C GLY A 64 -3.46 28.69 16.63
N ALA A 65 -3.91 28.77 17.88
CA ALA A 65 -3.11 28.36 19.04
C ALA A 65 -2.78 26.85 19.00
N SER A 66 -3.72 26.05 18.49
CA SER A 66 -3.53 24.65 18.11
C SER A 66 -3.96 24.47 16.64
N TRP A 67 -3.61 23.32 16.05
CA TRP A 67 -4.12 22.95 14.73
C TRP A 67 -5.59 22.54 14.79
N SER A 68 -6.29 22.85 13.71
CA SER A 68 -7.64 22.36 13.44
C SER A 68 -7.76 21.85 12.01
N LEU A 69 -8.61 20.85 11.81
CA LEU A 69 -8.90 20.23 10.52
C LEU A 69 -10.39 20.38 10.23
N LEU A 70 -10.73 20.75 9.00
CA LEU A 70 -12.11 20.82 8.51
C LEU A 70 -12.32 19.76 7.44
N ASP A 71 -13.35 18.92 7.60
CA ASP A 71 -13.73 17.95 6.56
C ASP A 71 -14.69 18.56 5.51
N ASP A 72 -15.07 17.74 4.52
CA ASP A 72 -15.97 18.15 3.45
C ASP A 72 -17.44 18.25 3.88
N GLU A 73 -17.80 17.62 5.00
CA GLU A 73 -19.12 17.71 5.62
C GLU A 73 -19.25 18.96 6.53
N GLY A 74 -18.15 19.68 6.77
CA GLY A 74 -18.10 20.88 7.59
C GLY A 74 -17.82 20.61 9.08
N ASN A 75 -17.49 19.37 9.46
CA ASN A 75 -17.08 19.08 10.83
C ASN A 75 -15.66 19.58 11.10
N LYS A 76 -15.46 20.14 12.29
CA LYS A 76 -14.17 20.65 12.76
C LYS A 76 -13.57 19.73 13.82
N TYR A 77 -12.31 19.39 13.64
CA TYR A 77 -11.49 18.63 14.58
C TYR A 77 -10.36 19.53 15.08
N SER A 78 -10.32 19.84 16.36
CA SER A 78 -9.39 20.82 16.96
C SER A 78 -8.46 20.17 18.00
N GLU A 79 -7.65 21.00 18.65
CA GLU A 79 -6.80 20.62 19.79
C GLU A 79 -5.64 19.68 19.43
N PHE A 80 -5.11 19.79 18.22
CA PHE A 80 -3.89 19.08 17.83
C PHE A 80 -2.66 19.99 17.96
N ASP A 81 -1.62 19.52 18.65
CA ASP A 81 -0.34 20.23 18.70
C ASP A 81 0.40 20.18 17.36
N TRP A 82 0.27 19.07 16.64
CA TRP A 82 0.92 18.83 15.35
C TRP A 82 0.01 18.07 14.38
N VAL A 83 0.23 18.31 13.08
CA VAL A 83 -0.45 17.61 11.98
C VAL A 83 0.61 17.08 11.01
N ILE A 84 0.53 15.80 10.68
CA ILE A 84 1.38 15.14 9.69
C ILE A 84 0.51 14.74 8.50
N THR A 85 0.87 15.17 7.29
CA THR A 85 0.19 14.78 6.06
C THR A 85 0.94 13.64 5.40
N ALA A 86 0.24 12.53 5.17
CA ALA A 86 0.77 11.35 4.48
C ALA A 86 -0.09 11.00 3.26
N SER A 87 -0.71 12.01 2.65
CA SER A 87 -1.49 11.88 1.42
C SER A 87 -0.57 11.88 0.21
N SER A 88 -1.03 11.31 -0.90
CA SER A 88 -0.32 11.40 -2.18
C SER A 88 -0.17 12.87 -2.62
N SER A 89 0.96 13.21 -3.23
CA SER A 89 1.27 14.58 -3.68
C SER A 89 0.24 15.16 -4.65
N SER A 90 -0.48 14.32 -5.40
CA SER A 90 -1.57 14.72 -6.31
C SER A 90 -2.84 15.19 -5.60
N SER A 91 -2.95 15.02 -4.29
CA SER A 91 -4.14 15.37 -3.50
C SER A 91 -3.93 16.61 -2.61
N CYS A 92 -2.76 17.23 -2.67
CA CYS A 92 -2.46 18.47 -1.95
C CYS A 92 -2.83 19.71 -2.78
#